data_AF-A0A392VAD7-F1
#
_entry.id   AF-A0A392VAD7-F1
#
_cell.length_a   1.000
_cell.length_b   1.000
_cell.length_c   1.000
_cell.angle_alpha   90.00
_cell.angle_beta   90.00
_cell.angle_gamma   90.00
#
_symmetry.space_group_name_H-M   'P 1'
#
loop_
_entity.id
_entity.type
_entity.pdbx_description
1 polymer ?
#
loop_
_entity_poly.entity_id
_entity_poly.type
_entity_poly.pdbx_seq_one_letter_code
_entity_poly.pdbx_strand_id
1 'polypeptide(L)' 'MPLSMMKRIPGAVAQPTKMQLLLADRSITYPYGILHDVLVRCVEFVFPADFVILDIEENVEVPL' A
#
# COMPACT_ATOMS: atom_id res chain seq x y z
N MET A 1 2.07 0.64 -0.24
CA MET A 1 1.42 0.71 -1.55
C MET A 1 0.74 2.08 -1.68
N PRO A 2 0.87 2.78 -2.82
CA PRO A 2 0.16 4.04 -3.08
C PRO A 2 -1.37 3.87 -3.08
N LEU A 3 -2.09 4.91 -2.64
CA LEU A 3 -3.54 4.94 -2.60
C LEU A 3 -4.18 4.79 -4.00
N SER A 4 -3.52 5.33 -5.03
CA SER A 4 -3.93 5.17 -6.43
C SER A 4 -3.93 3.70 -6.88
N MET A 5 -2.93 2.89 -6.51
CA MET A 5 -2.94 1.46 -6.80
C MET A 5 -4.10 0.75 -6.10
N MET A 6 -4.33 1.04 -4.81
CA MET A 6 -5.43 0.46 -4.05
C MET A 6 -6.79 0.72 -4.72
N LYS A 7 -7.02 1.95 -5.20
CA LYS A 7 -8.26 2.33 -5.89
C LYS A 7 -8.52 1.55 -7.19
N ARG A 8 -7.49 0.91 -7.76
CA ARG A 8 -7.63 0.05 -8.95
C ARG A 8 -8.05 -1.37 -8.60
N ILE A 9 -8.00 -1.77 -7.33
CA ILE A 9 -8.42 -3.08 -6.84
C ILE A 9 -9.92 -3.03 -6.52
N PRO A 10 -10.79 -3.77 -7.24
CA PRO A 10 -12.22 -3.74 -7.00
C PRO A 10 -12.58 -4.19 -5.58
N GLY A 11 -13.33 -3.37 -4.85
CA GLY A 11 -13.78 -3.67 -3.50
C GLY A 11 -12.72 -3.56 -2.41
N ALA A 12 -11.51 -3.08 -2.72
CA ALA A 12 -10.49 -2.85 -1.72
C ALA A 12 -10.89 -1.73 -0.76
N VAL A 13 -10.87 -2.04 0.53
CA VAL A 13 -11.12 -1.08 1.61
C VAL A 13 -10.00 -1.22 2.63
N ALA A 14 -9.17 -0.18 2.73
CA ALA A 14 -8.17 -0.11 3.78
C ALA A 14 -8.83 0.24 5.12
N GLN A 15 -8.41 -0.44 6.18
CA GLN A 15 -8.83 -0.16 7.54
C GLN A 15 -7.97 0.97 8.13
N PRO A 16 -8.56 1.98 8.77
CA PRO A 16 -7.81 3.05 9.44
C PRO A 16 -6.83 2.48 10.48
N THR A 17 -5.64 3.08 10.56
CA THR A 17 -4.61 2.69 11.53
C THR A 17 -4.06 3.91 12.27
N LYS A 18 -3.56 3.69 13.49
CA LYS A 18 -2.84 4.72 14.28
C LYS A 18 -1.33 4.64 14.08
N MET A 19 -0.86 3.82 13.13
CA MET A 19 0.55 3.68 12.80
C MET A 19 1.14 5.01 12.31
N GLN A 20 2.40 5.24 12.62
CA GLN A 20 3.24 6.28 12.03
C GLN A 20 4.44 5.61 11.37
N LEU A 21 4.85 6.11 10.22
CA LEU A 21 6.02 5.61 9.50
C LEU A 21 7.09 6.69 9.41
N LEU A 22 8.32 6.33 9.78
CA LEU A 22 9.52 7.14 9.52
C LEU A 22 10.11 6.70 8.19
N LEU A 23 10.12 7.60 7.22
CA LEU A 23 10.69 7.35 5.90
C LEU A 23 12.22 7.51 5.91
N ALA A 24 12.89 7.04 4.84
CA ALA A 24 14.34 7.10 4.73
C ALA A 24 14.90 8.55 4.70
N ASP A 25 14.08 9.51 4.23
CA ASP A 25 14.36 10.94 4.27
C ASP A 25 14.13 11.58 5.64
N ARG A 26 13.77 10.77 6.65
CA ARG A 26 13.43 11.15 8.03
C ARG A 26 12.13 11.94 8.17
N SER A 27 11.31 12.03 7.12
CA SER A 27 9.95 12.53 7.24
C SER A 27 9.05 11.50 7.94
N ILE A 28 8.05 12.00 8.69
CA ILE A 28 7.03 11.16 9.32
C ILE A 28 5.77 11.24 8.47
N THR A 29 5.23 10.09 8.08
CA THR A 29 3.96 10.00 7.37
C THR A 29 2.95 9.15 8.12
N TYR A 30 1.68 9.44 7.89
CA TYR A 30 0.53 8.74 8.46
C TYR A 30 -0.13 7.95 7.34
N PRO A 31 -0.18 6.62 7.44
CA PRO A 31 -0.86 5.82 6.44
C PRO A 31 -2.35 6.15 6.35
N TYR A 32 -2.88 6.04 5.14
CA TYR A 32 -4.31 6.06 4.89
C TYR A 32 -5.01 4.90 5.62
N GLY A 33 -4.37 3.74 5.62
CA GLY A 33 -4.87 2.55 6.29
C GLY A 33 -4.03 1.32 5.99
N ILE A 34 -4.51 0.16 6.43
CA ILE A 34 -3.94 -1.15 6.10
C ILE A 34 -4.97 -1.91 5.27
N LEU A 35 -4.56 -2.39 4.10
CA LEU A 35 -5.35 -3.30 3.29
C LEU A 35 -4.89 -4.73 3.60
N HIS A 36 -5.81 -5.52 4.15
CA HIS A 36 -5.52 -6.89 4.58
C HIS A 36 -5.83 -7.92 3.49
N ASP A 37 -5.15 -9.07 3.57
CA ASP A 37 -5.44 -10.29 2.81
C ASP A 37 -5.44 -10.13 1.27
N VAL A 38 -4.53 -9.29 0.76
CA VAL A 38 -4.37 -9.12 -0.69
C VAL A 38 -3.58 -10.30 -1.26
N LEU A 39 -4.15 -10.99 -2.24
CA LEU A 39 -3.46 -12.06 -2.95
C LEU A 39 -2.46 -11.49 -3.96
N VAL A 40 -1.19 -11.75 -3.73
CA VAL A 40 -0.08 -11.35 -4.60
C VAL A 40 0.45 -12.57 -5.32
N ARG A 41 0.53 -12.49 -6.65
CA ARG A 41 1.13 -13.55 -7.47
C ARG A 41 2.62 -13.27 -7.67
N CYS A 42 3.46 -14.20 -7.22
CA CYS A 42 4.90 -14.21 -7.44
C CYS A 42 5.26 -15.41 -8.32
N VAL A 43 5.47 -15.15 -9.62
CA VAL A 43 5.69 -16.16 -10.65
C VAL A 43 4.49 -17.14 -10.69
N GLU A 44 4.66 -18.37 -10.21
CA GLU A 44 3.61 -19.41 -10.17
C GLU A 44 2.88 -19.47 -8.83
N PHE A 45 3.38 -18.79 -7.80
CA PHE A 45 2.85 -18.86 -6.44
C PHE A 45 1.94 -17.69 -6.14
N VAL A 46 0.97 -17.92 -5.25
CA VAL A 46 0.07 -16.87 -4.73
C VAL A 46 0.21 -16.85 -3.22
N PHE A 47 0.48 -15.66 -2.68
CA PHE A 47 0.60 -15.43 -1.25
C PHE A 47 -0.38 -14.35 -0.79
N PRO A 48 -1.04 -14.53 0.36
CA PRO A 48 -1.70 -13.43 1.03
C PRO A 48 -0.65 -12.46 1.58
N ALA A 49 -0.89 -11.17 1.44
CA ALA A 49 -0.05 -10.11 2.00
C ALA A 49 -0.90 -8.92 2.44
N ASP A 50 -0.45 -8.27 3.51
CA ASP A 50 -1.03 -7.02 3.99
C ASP A 50 -0.22 -5.84 3.46
N PHE A 51 -0.91 -4.77 3.09
CA PHE A 51 -0.29 -3.56 2.57
C PHE A 51 -0.63 -2.35 3.41
N VAL A 52 0.40 -1.62 3.83
CA VAL A 52 0.21 -0.25 4.34
C VAL A 52 -0.04 0.67 3.14
N ILE A 53 -1.18 1.36 3.17
CA ILE A 53 -1.61 2.28 2.11
C ILE A 53 -1.16 3.69 2.46
N LEU A 54 -0.44 4.33 1.53
CA LEU A 54 0.03 5.71 1.66
C LEU A 54 -0.66 6.58 0.60
N ASP A 55 -1.14 7.75 1.00
CA ASP A 55 -1.63 8.76 0.05
C ASP A 55 -0.44 9.58 -0.46
N ILE A 56 0.22 9.04 -1.49
CA ILE A 56 1.41 9.61 -2.13
C ILE A 56 1.24 9.54 -3.63
N GLU A 57 1.93 10.42 -4.35
CA GLU A 57 1.99 10.37 -5.80
C GLU A 57 2.77 9.14 -6.28
N GLU A 58 2.24 8.45 -7.29
CA GLU A 58 2.97 7.39 -7.99
C GLU A 58 4.05 8.00 -8.87
N ASN A 59 5.29 7.52 -8.71
CA ASN A 59 6.34 7.87 -9.66
C ASN A 59 6.13 7.07 -10.96
N VAL A 60 5.77 7.78 -12.02
CA VAL A 60 5.50 7.18 -13.34
C VAL A 60 6.79 6.70 -14.03
N GLU A 61 7.94 7.30 -13.71
CA GLU A 61 9.24 6.93 -14.30
C GLU A 61 9.79 5.63 -13.71
N VAL A 62 9.45 5.35 -12.45
CA VAL A 62 9.83 4.12 -11.75
C VAL A 62 8.58 3.51 -11.11
N PRO A 63 7.77 2.78 -11.90
CA PRO A 63 6.60 2.09 -11.37
C PRO A 63 7.04 1.00 -10.38
N LEU A 64 6.24 0.79 -9.33
CA LEU A 64 6.39 -0.30 -8.36
C LEU A 64 5.90 -1.65 -8.93
#